data_AF-A0A0F7VME1-F1
#
_entry.id   AF-A0A0F7VME1-F1
#
_cell.length_a   1.000
_cell.length_b   1.000
_cell.length_c   1.000
_cell.angle_alpha   90.00
_cell.angle_beta   90.00
_cell.angle_gamma   90.00
#
_symmetry.space_group_name_H-M   'P 1'
#
loop_
_entity.id
_entity.type
_entity.pdbx_description
1 polymer ?
#
loop_
_entity_poly.entity_id
_entity_poly.type
_entity_poly.pdbx_seq_one_letter_code
_entity_poly.pdbx_strand_id
1 'polypeptide(L)'
;MRRGAGLLALCLALVATLLTACSGGADDDTVRLRVLAGPDLAVLGPLLGELKDDTGVELRLDHRADAETKTPDRDRYDLAWLSSDRYLRLTDRHAIQGLQRTVTMTSPVVIGLKPEVARELRARVPGSRPTWADIADAAATGTVHFGMADPRHAGSGLAALVGVATAAAGTGAALRPEDVSCDRLRGFRSGQVLTADTGPALVDTYVDHQDEANALITYESDLLALNASGRLDDRLEVIRPEDGMVLADFPLLLLNPAHRAAYDKVTRWLRRDSVQRQIMRHTLRRPVNTTVARDARLREPVGNALFYPDQPAVVETLLADYGDPDRRTTSQMIFLLDFSGSMRGARMAALREAFAGLSGADPSASGKFTRFYRGERLTVVRFGGRVLEQTTVTVTGPEDLTALAGTVARGGYGDATAVWSALDHGYRTAALDLAADPDRSVSLVLMTDGENNAGLSYAEFVRRHKALPAAVRSAVPTYPVHFGEAGAGELRRAAARTGGRMVEAADSSLSEAFKEIRGCH
;
A
#
# COMPACT_ATOMS: atom_id res chain seq x y z
N MET A 1 -16.07 -2.69 97.85
CA MET A 1 -16.72 -1.43 97.43
C MET A 1 -15.69 -0.60 96.68
N ARG A 2 -15.80 -0.57 95.34
CA ARG A 2 -16.01 0.62 94.49
C ARG A 2 -14.76 1.50 94.36
N ARG A 3 -13.95 1.31 93.31
CA ARG A 3 -14.12 1.78 91.91
C ARG A 3 -14.17 3.31 91.84
N GLY A 4 -13.13 3.91 91.25
CA GLY A 4 -13.10 5.33 90.92
C GLY A 4 -11.78 5.90 90.40
N ALA A 5 -10.90 5.10 89.78
CA ALA A 5 -9.64 5.59 89.17
C ALA A 5 -9.64 5.51 87.63
N GLY A 6 -10.83 5.46 87.02
CA GLY A 6 -11.00 5.14 85.59
C GLY A 6 -11.59 6.24 84.70
N LEU A 7 -11.64 7.51 85.15
CA LEU A 7 -12.29 8.58 84.37
C LEU A 7 -11.42 9.79 84.01
N LEU A 8 -10.20 9.94 84.53
CA LEU A 8 -9.31 11.05 84.16
C LEU A 8 -8.26 10.71 83.09
N ALA A 9 -7.98 9.42 82.85
CA ALA A 9 -7.06 9.01 81.79
C ALA A 9 -7.73 8.92 80.39
N LEU A 10 -9.06 8.90 80.33
CA LEU A 10 -9.80 8.78 79.06
C LEU A 10 -10.02 10.14 78.36
N CYS A 11 -9.96 11.26 79.09
CA CYS A 11 -10.14 12.60 78.50
C CYS A 11 -8.83 13.20 77.95
N LEU A 12 -7.65 12.73 78.36
CA LEU A 12 -6.37 13.16 77.77
C LEU A 12 -5.97 12.34 76.53
N ALA A 13 -6.46 11.10 76.41
CA ALA A 13 -6.24 10.28 75.22
C ALA A 13 -7.15 10.66 74.04
N LEU A 14 -8.29 11.32 74.29
CA LEU A 14 -9.22 11.74 73.23
C LEU A 14 -8.88 13.12 72.61
N VAL A 15 -8.06 13.92 73.27
CA VAL A 15 -7.60 15.25 72.76
C VAL A 15 -6.24 15.14 72.05
N ALA A 16 -5.44 14.11 72.35
CA ALA A 16 -4.19 13.83 71.63
C ALA A 16 -4.39 13.09 70.29
N THR A 17 -5.56 12.52 70.02
CA THR A 17 -5.92 11.93 68.72
C THR A 17 -6.55 12.93 67.74
N LEU A 18 -6.72 14.20 68.14
CA LEU A 18 -7.26 15.27 67.27
C LEU A 18 -6.20 16.23 66.72
N LEU A 19 -4.90 15.96 66.95
CA LEU A 19 -3.79 16.78 66.44
C LEU A 19 -2.77 16.02 65.56
N THR A 20 -3.05 14.78 65.18
CA THR A 20 -2.32 14.06 64.11
C THR A 20 -3.12 13.94 62.81
N ALA A 21 -4.17 14.75 62.64
CA ALA A 21 -4.95 14.87 61.42
C ALA A 21 -4.68 16.21 60.71
N CYS A 22 -3.40 16.60 60.60
CA CYS A 22 -2.95 17.73 59.78
C CYS A 22 -1.58 17.40 59.14
N SER A 23 -1.54 16.30 58.39
CA SER A 23 -0.52 16.05 57.36
C SER A 23 -1.07 15.17 56.23
N GLY A 24 -2.34 15.36 55.90
CA GLY A 24 -3.02 14.71 54.77
C GLY A 24 -3.76 15.77 53.98
N GLY A 25 -3.02 16.52 53.17
CA GLY A 25 -3.54 17.66 52.41
C GLY A 25 -2.65 17.97 51.22
N ALA A 26 -2.38 16.95 50.40
CA ALA A 26 -1.78 17.04 49.07
C ALA A 26 -1.95 15.71 48.31
N ASP A 27 -3.18 15.19 48.24
CA ASP A 27 -3.60 14.22 47.23
C ASP A 27 -4.63 14.98 46.36
N ASP A 28 -4.16 15.91 45.53
CA ASP A 28 -3.97 15.73 44.09
C ASP A 28 -5.32 15.51 43.37
N ASP A 29 -6.01 16.62 43.06
CA ASP A 29 -7.19 16.72 42.15
C ASP A 29 -6.83 16.34 40.70
N THR A 30 -5.97 15.33 40.50
CA THR A 30 -5.55 14.87 39.17
C THR A 30 -6.71 14.19 38.45
N VAL A 31 -7.11 14.78 37.32
CA VAL A 31 -8.11 14.20 36.42
C VAL A 31 -7.44 13.15 35.55
N ARG A 32 -7.82 11.89 35.68
CA ARG A 32 -7.27 10.79 34.85
C ARG A 32 -8.19 10.50 33.67
N LEU A 33 -7.63 10.48 32.47
CA LEU A 33 -8.36 10.19 31.23
C LEU A 33 -7.78 8.95 30.56
N ARG A 34 -8.65 8.01 30.15
CA ARG A 34 -8.27 6.86 29.32
C ARG A 34 -8.26 7.29 27.86
N VAL A 35 -7.13 7.08 27.19
CA VAL A 35 -6.90 7.55 25.82
C VAL A 35 -6.63 6.36 24.91
N LEU A 36 -7.50 6.12 23.93
CA LEU A 36 -7.16 5.22 22.82
C LEU A 36 -6.03 5.89 22.02
N ALA A 37 -4.87 5.26 21.93
CA ALA A 37 -3.69 5.85 21.31
C ALA A 37 -3.20 5.03 20.10
N GLY A 38 -2.86 5.73 19.02
CA GLY A 38 -2.05 5.14 17.95
C GLY A 38 -0.68 4.68 18.48
N PRO A 39 -0.09 3.57 17.99
CA PRO A 39 1.23 3.10 18.44
C PRO A 39 2.33 4.14 18.20
N ASP A 40 2.21 4.92 17.11
CA ASP A 40 3.14 5.99 16.75
C ASP A 40 3.21 7.11 17.81
N LEU A 41 2.30 7.16 18.79
CA LEU A 41 2.34 8.15 19.87
C LEU A 41 3.21 7.74 21.06
N ALA A 42 3.74 6.52 21.09
CA ALA A 42 4.59 6.05 22.19
C ALA A 42 5.80 6.97 22.44
N VAL A 43 6.30 7.61 21.38
CA VAL A 43 7.41 8.60 21.42
C VAL A 43 7.11 9.85 22.25
N LEU A 44 5.83 10.11 22.59
CA LEU A 44 5.43 11.22 23.46
C LEU A 44 5.51 10.89 24.96
N GLY A 45 5.78 9.63 25.33
CA GLY A 45 5.86 9.19 26.72
C GLY A 45 6.65 10.14 27.64
N PRO A 46 7.84 10.64 27.25
CA PRO A 46 8.62 11.57 28.06
C PRO A 46 7.92 12.91 28.39
N LEU A 47 6.91 13.31 27.63
CA LEU A 47 6.17 14.57 27.83
C LEU A 47 4.94 14.42 28.72
N LEU A 48 4.48 13.19 28.97
CA LEU A 48 3.23 12.95 29.71
C LEU A 48 3.33 13.34 31.19
N GLY A 49 4.52 13.23 31.78
CA GLY A 49 4.78 13.70 33.15
C GLY A 49 4.65 15.22 33.27
N GLU A 50 5.34 15.97 32.41
CA GLU A 50 5.28 17.44 32.39
C GLU A 50 3.86 17.93 32.10
N LEU A 51 3.13 17.24 31.20
CA LEU A 51 1.71 17.52 30.96
C LEU A 51 0.88 17.36 32.24
N LYS A 52 1.08 16.27 32.99
CA LYS A 52 0.39 16.06 34.27
C LYS A 52 0.70 17.18 35.25
N ASP A 53 1.97 17.48 35.45
CA ASP A 53 2.43 18.48 36.43
C ASP A 53 1.89 19.88 36.11
N ASP A 54 1.87 20.26 34.83
CA ASP A 54 1.43 21.59 34.38
C ASP A 54 -0.09 21.77 34.33
N THR A 55 -0.85 20.68 34.19
CA THR A 55 -2.30 20.75 33.90
C THR A 55 -3.19 20.10 34.95
N GLY A 56 -2.63 19.24 35.81
CA GLY A 56 -3.37 18.35 36.70
C GLY A 56 -4.18 17.29 35.94
N VAL A 57 -3.82 16.97 34.69
CA VAL A 57 -4.50 15.96 33.88
C VAL A 57 -3.53 14.84 33.56
N GLU A 58 -3.86 13.60 33.94
CA GLU A 58 -3.08 12.42 33.60
C GLU A 58 -3.71 11.71 32.40
N LEU A 59 -2.93 11.54 31.33
CA LEU A 59 -3.33 10.76 30.16
C LEU A 59 -2.82 9.33 30.28
N ARG A 60 -3.74 8.36 30.37
CA ARG A 60 -3.43 6.93 30.33
C ARG A 60 -3.60 6.43 28.90
N LEU A 61 -2.50 6.37 28.17
CA LEU A 61 -2.47 5.92 26.78
C LEU A 61 -2.61 4.38 26.71
N ASP A 62 -3.62 3.91 25.99
CA ASP A 62 -3.83 2.51 25.62
C ASP A 62 -3.50 2.38 24.12
N HIS A 63 -2.29 1.91 23.82
CA HIS A 63 -1.81 1.79 22.45
C HIS A 63 -2.40 0.56 21.77
N ARG A 64 -3.11 0.78 20.65
CA ARG A 64 -3.74 -0.29 19.86
C ARG A 64 -3.26 -0.21 18.42
N ALA A 65 -2.85 -1.35 17.85
CA ALA A 65 -2.36 -1.41 16.46
C ALA A 65 -3.38 -0.88 15.46
N ASP A 66 -4.67 -1.12 15.72
CA ASP A 66 -5.80 -0.74 14.88
C ASP A 66 -6.51 0.55 15.32
N ALA A 67 -5.92 1.34 16.24
CA ALA A 67 -6.54 2.54 16.80
C ALA A 67 -7.01 3.55 15.74
N GLU A 68 -6.31 3.58 14.61
CA GLU A 68 -6.49 4.56 13.54
C GLU A 68 -7.46 4.07 12.47
N THR A 69 -7.67 2.75 12.39
CA THR A 69 -8.50 2.08 11.39
C THR A 69 -9.79 1.50 11.97
N LYS A 70 -9.98 1.51 13.30
CA LYS A 70 -11.23 1.02 13.93
C LYS A 70 -11.88 2.06 14.82
N THR A 71 -13.22 2.03 14.82
CA THR A 71 -14.04 2.93 15.63
C THR A 71 -13.69 2.81 17.12
N PRO A 72 -13.40 3.92 17.82
CA PRO A 72 -13.13 3.92 19.25
C PRO A 72 -14.35 3.47 20.07
N ASP A 73 -14.12 2.61 21.07
CA ASP A 73 -15.13 2.27 22.08
C ASP A 73 -15.31 3.44 23.05
N ARG A 74 -16.45 4.14 22.92
CA ARG A 74 -16.75 5.36 23.69
C ARG A 74 -17.17 5.11 25.14
N ASP A 75 -17.50 3.87 25.50
CA ASP A 75 -17.74 3.48 26.90
C ASP A 75 -16.41 3.21 27.61
N ARG A 76 -15.41 2.76 26.85
CA ARG A 76 -14.07 2.47 27.35
C ARG A 76 -13.15 3.68 27.39
N TYR A 77 -13.20 4.60 26.42
CA TYR A 77 -12.21 5.68 26.29
C TYR A 77 -12.82 7.08 26.39
N ASP A 78 -12.09 7.99 27.05
CA ASP A 78 -12.48 9.39 27.21
C ASP A 78 -11.99 10.25 26.05
N LEU A 79 -10.80 9.95 25.55
CA LEU A 79 -10.15 10.60 24.42
C LEU A 79 -9.65 9.56 23.41
N ALA A 80 -9.43 9.98 22.17
CA ALA A 80 -8.58 9.26 21.22
C ALA A 80 -7.47 10.19 20.73
N TRP A 81 -6.23 9.71 20.73
CA TRP A 81 -5.11 10.40 20.12
C TRP A 81 -4.55 9.48 19.02
N LEU A 82 -4.66 9.91 17.77
CA LEU A 82 -4.36 9.06 16.60
C LEU A 82 -3.27 9.73 15.77
N SER A 83 -2.59 9.03 14.85
CA SER A 83 -1.78 9.70 13.82
C SER A 83 -2.65 10.44 12.80
N SER A 84 -3.83 9.89 12.54
CA SER A 84 -4.84 10.38 11.61
C SER A 84 -6.20 9.83 12.04
N ASP A 85 -7.23 10.67 12.00
CA ASP A 85 -8.62 10.25 12.20
C ASP A 85 -9.37 10.07 10.87
N ARG A 86 -8.70 10.27 9.71
CA ARG A 86 -9.37 10.33 8.41
C ARG A 86 -10.13 9.07 8.05
N TYR A 87 -9.61 7.88 8.37
CA TYR A 87 -10.31 6.62 8.14
C TYR A 87 -11.61 6.58 8.95
N LEU A 88 -11.57 6.91 10.25
CA LEU A 88 -12.77 6.98 11.10
C LEU A 88 -13.78 8.00 10.59
N ARG A 89 -13.30 9.17 10.13
CA ARG A 89 -14.14 10.20 9.50
C ARG A 89 -14.83 9.73 8.24
N LEU A 90 -14.25 8.76 7.57
CA LEU A 90 -14.75 8.20 6.34
C LEU A 90 -15.78 7.10 6.62
N THR A 91 -15.39 6.08 7.39
CA THR A 91 -16.15 4.84 7.59
C THR A 91 -17.27 4.95 8.61
N ASP A 92 -17.15 5.86 9.58
CA ASP A 92 -18.17 6.08 10.59
C ASP A 92 -18.33 7.56 10.91
N ARG A 93 -18.92 8.29 9.96
CA ARG A 93 -19.19 9.73 10.09
C ARG A 93 -19.93 10.05 11.39
N HIS A 94 -20.85 9.18 11.83
CA HIS A 94 -21.65 9.42 13.03
C HIS A 94 -20.87 9.24 14.33
N ALA A 95 -19.97 8.25 14.42
CA ALA A 95 -19.18 8.01 15.63
C ALA A 95 -18.36 9.23 16.07
N ILE A 96 -17.96 10.05 15.09
CA ILE A 96 -17.08 11.19 15.32
C ILE A 96 -17.72 12.56 15.01
N GLN A 97 -18.98 12.58 14.54
CA GLN A 97 -19.68 13.82 14.21
C GLN A 97 -19.84 14.67 15.48
N GLY A 98 -19.45 15.95 15.39
CA GLY A 98 -19.56 16.88 16.52
C GLY A 98 -18.53 16.65 17.63
N LEU A 99 -17.64 15.67 17.50
CA LEU A 99 -16.52 15.53 18.43
C LEU A 99 -15.56 16.70 18.27
N GLN A 100 -14.99 17.10 19.40
CA GLN A 100 -13.94 18.09 19.35
C GLN A 100 -12.64 17.46 18.89
N ARG A 101 -11.96 18.17 18.01
CA ARG A 101 -10.74 17.75 17.35
C ARG A 101 -9.69 18.82 17.48
N THR A 102 -8.48 18.46 17.86
CA THR A 102 -7.36 19.39 17.88
C THR A 102 -6.10 18.72 17.33
N VAL A 103 -5.59 19.28 16.23
CA VAL A 103 -4.31 18.92 15.63
C VAL A 103 -3.19 19.27 16.62
N THR A 104 -2.30 18.30 16.90
CA THR A 104 -1.24 18.48 17.91
C THR A 104 0.14 18.65 17.30
N MET A 105 0.38 18.04 16.14
CA MET A 105 1.67 18.02 15.41
C MET A 105 1.42 17.44 14.02
N THR A 106 2.37 17.57 13.09
CA THR A 106 2.23 16.98 11.75
C THR A 106 3.47 16.22 11.29
N SER A 107 3.26 15.21 10.43
CA SER A 107 4.34 14.46 9.78
C SER A 107 3.83 13.90 8.45
N PRO A 108 4.44 14.24 7.28
CA PRO A 108 4.04 13.64 6.02
C PRO A 108 4.51 12.19 5.92
N VAL A 109 3.77 11.38 5.17
CA VAL A 109 4.24 10.04 4.76
C VAL A 109 5.16 10.19 3.55
N VAL A 110 6.35 9.62 3.67
CA VAL A 110 7.50 9.78 2.77
C VAL A 110 8.18 8.43 2.56
N ILE A 111 9.18 8.38 1.68
CA ILE A 111 10.08 7.23 1.53
C ILE A 111 11.50 7.60 1.93
N GLY A 112 12.15 6.75 2.73
CA GLY A 112 13.58 6.78 2.98
C GLY A 112 14.26 5.78 2.05
N LEU A 113 15.22 6.21 1.25
CA LEU A 113 15.96 5.36 0.32
C LEU A 113 17.43 5.28 0.74
N LYS A 114 18.08 4.12 0.56
CA LYS A 114 19.54 4.08 0.64
C LYS A 114 20.16 5.02 -0.41
N PRO A 115 21.31 5.67 -0.13
CA PRO A 115 21.85 6.74 -0.98
C PRO A 115 22.07 6.34 -2.44
N GLU A 116 22.53 5.12 -2.69
CA GLU A 116 22.76 4.59 -4.03
C GLU A 116 21.45 4.42 -4.82
N VAL A 117 20.39 3.94 -4.18
CA VAL A 117 19.06 3.77 -4.77
C VAL A 117 18.42 5.15 -5.03
N ALA A 118 18.57 6.09 -4.10
CA ALA A 118 18.08 7.45 -4.28
C ALA A 118 18.74 8.13 -5.48
N ARG A 119 20.06 7.96 -5.65
CA ARG A 119 20.81 8.49 -6.80
C ARG A 119 20.37 7.83 -8.11
N GLU A 120 20.19 6.52 -8.13
CA GLU A 120 19.73 5.79 -9.32
C GLU A 120 18.32 6.23 -9.72
N LEU A 121 17.40 6.32 -8.76
CA LEU A 121 16.02 6.76 -9.01
C LEU A 121 16.01 8.19 -9.59
N ARG A 122 16.76 9.12 -9.00
CA ARG A 122 16.84 10.51 -9.49
C ARG A 122 17.43 10.65 -10.90
N ALA A 123 18.31 9.73 -11.29
CA ALA A 123 18.88 9.74 -12.64
C ALA A 123 17.87 9.32 -13.72
N ARG A 124 16.83 8.57 -13.32
CA ARG A 124 15.78 8.05 -14.22
C ARG A 124 14.54 8.95 -14.29
N VAL A 125 14.43 9.95 -13.41
CA VAL A 125 13.24 10.81 -13.27
C VAL A 125 13.51 12.23 -13.78
N PRO A 126 12.62 12.81 -14.62
CA PRO A 126 12.72 14.21 -15.04
C PRO A 126 12.85 15.18 -13.86
N GLY A 127 13.78 16.12 -13.94
CA GLY A 127 14.01 17.11 -12.87
C GLY A 127 14.58 16.54 -11.57
N SER A 128 14.91 15.24 -11.53
CA SER A 128 15.47 14.53 -10.36
C SER A 128 14.60 14.64 -9.10
N ARG A 129 13.28 14.72 -9.30
CA ARG A 129 12.26 14.79 -8.25
C ARG A 129 11.30 13.61 -8.38
N PRO A 130 11.55 12.51 -7.65
CA PRO A 130 10.72 11.31 -7.74
C PRO A 130 9.25 11.59 -7.37
N THR A 131 8.33 10.94 -8.08
CA THR A 131 6.90 10.89 -7.78
C THR A 131 6.52 9.54 -7.15
N TRP A 132 5.32 9.39 -6.60
CA TRP A 132 4.81 8.07 -6.19
C TRP A 132 4.72 7.11 -7.37
N ALA A 133 4.44 7.61 -8.58
CA ALA A 133 4.47 6.79 -9.79
C ALA A 133 5.87 6.26 -10.08
N ASP A 134 6.93 7.07 -9.93
CA ASP A 134 8.31 6.61 -10.12
C ASP A 134 8.75 5.62 -9.03
N ILE A 135 8.28 5.81 -7.79
CA ILE A 135 8.55 4.88 -6.68
C ILE A 135 7.86 3.53 -6.95
N ALA A 136 6.60 3.54 -7.37
CA ALA A 136 5.87 2.32 -7.73
C ALA A 136 6.48 1.60 -8.92
N ASP A 137 6.95 2.36 -9.92
CA ASP A 137 7.71 1.86 -11.06
C ASP A 137 9.01 1.15 -10.61
N ALA A 138 9.79 1.82 -9.77
CA ALA A 138 11.04 1.29 -9.22
C ALA A 138 10.81 0.05 -8.34
N ALA A 139 9.70 0.01 -7.60
CA ALA A 139 9.27 -1.18 -6.87
C ALA A 139 8.95 -2.35 -7.80
N ALA A 140 8.14 -2.09 -8.84
CA ALA A 140 7.75 -3.10 -9.82
C ALA A 140 8.94 -3.72 -10.58
N THR A 141 10.02 -2.96 -10.80
CA THR A 141 11.24 -3.46 -11.46
C THR A 141 12.27 -4.07 -10.52
N GLY A 142 12.03 -4.05 -9.21
CA GLY A 142 13.02 -4.50 -8.22
C GLY A 142 14.21 -3.55 -8.06
N THR A 143 14.09 -2.29 -8.46
CA THR A 143 15.10 -1.27 -8.11
C THR A 143 14.90 -0.85 -6.63
N VAL A 144 13.64 -0.74 -6.20
CA VAL A 144 13.26 -0.41 -4.82
C VAL A 144 12.62 -1.63 -4.16
N HIS A 145 13.17 -2.02 -3.01
CA HIS A 145 12.62 -3.04 -2.12
C HIS A 145 12.38 -2.39 -0.76
N PHE A 146 11.12 -2.28 -0.36
CA PHE A 146 10.74 -1.43 0.75
C PHE A 146 10.06 -2.17 1.90
N GLY A 147 10.23 -1.63 3.09
CA GLY A 147 9.34 -1.87 4.22
C GLY A 147 8.19 -0.87 4.24
N MET A 148 6.99 -1.33 4.55
CA MET A 148 5.80 -0.49 4.80
C MET A 148 4.89 -1.16 5.82
N ALA A 149 4.25 -0.40 6.70
CA ALA A 149 3.32 -0.95 7.67
C ALA A 149 2.04 -1.41 6.98
N ASP A 150 1.36 -2.41 7.55
CA ASP A 150 0.14 -2.96 6.99
C ASP A 150 -0.95 -1.87 6.90
N PRO A 151 -1.44 -1.52 5.70
CA PRO A 151 -2.44 -0.47 5.52
C PRO A 151 -3.80 -0.77 6.18
N ARG A 152 -4.06 -2.03 6.58
CA ARG A 152 -5.25 -2.44 7.33
C ARG A 152 -5.20 -2.02 8.80
N HIS A 153 -3.99 -1.82 9.33
CA HIS A 153 -3.76 -1.53 10.74
C HIS A 153 -3.14 -0.14 10.95
N ALA A 154 -2.24 0.29 10.06
CA ALA A 154 -1.48 1.53 10.22
C ALA A 154 -1.90 2.63 9.24
N GLY A 155 -2.10 3.86 9.76
CA GLY A 155 -2.42 5.03 8.96
C GLY A 155 -1.33 5.42 7.95
N SER A 156 -0.06 5.12 8.25
CA SER A 156 1.08 5.39 7.34
C SER A 156 1.04 4.52 6.09
N GLY A 157 0.76 3.22 6.23
CA GLY A 157 0.59 2.30 5.11
C GLY A 157 -0.58 2.70 4.22
N LEU A 158 -1.73 3.00 4.83
CA LEU A 158 -2.91 3.43 4.06
C LEU A 158 -2.68 4.76 3.33
N ALA A 159 -1.99 5.70 3.97
CA ALA A 159 -1.60 6.96 3.36
C ALA A 159 -0.68 6.78 2.14
N ALA A 160 0.25 5.82 2.19
CA ALA A 160 1.11 5.49 1.05
C ALA A 160 0.30 4.90 -0.11
N LEU A 161 -0.68 4.02 0.16
CA LEU A 161 -1.59 3.50 -0.88
C LEU A 161 -2.39 4.60 -1.55
N VAL A 162 -2.92 5.55 -0.78
CA VAL A 162 -3.58 6.74 -1.33
C VAL A 162 -2.61 7.51 -2.23
N GLY A 163 -1.36 7.69 -1.80
CA GLY A 163 -0.31 8.33 -2.60
C GLY A 163 -0.11 7.69 -3.96
N VAL A 164 0.16 6.37 -3.96
CA VAL A 164 0.37 5.59 -5.18
C VAL A 164 -0.86 5.59 -6.07
N ALA A 165 -2.06 5.41 -5.50
CA ALA A 165 -3.30 5.40 -6.26
C ALA A 165 -3.63 6.76 -6.89
N THR A 166 -3.41 7.88 -6.18
CA THR A 166 -3.64 9.22 -6.75
C THR A 166 -2.66 9.51 -7.89
N ALA A 167 -1.39 9.13 -7.74
CA ALA A 167 -0.39 9.26 -8.81
C ALA A 167 -0.77 8.41 -10.04
N ALA A 168 -1.24 7.20 -9.81
CA ALA A 168 -1.78 6.32 -10.83
C ALA A 168 -2.97 6.91 -11.58
N ALA A 169 -3.94 7.47 -10.86
CA ALA A 169 -5.11 8.09 -11.47
C ALA A 169 -4.75 9.25 -12.41
N GLY A 170 -3.68 10.00 -12.09
CA GLY A 170 -3.20 11.11 -12.92
C GLY A 170 -4.18 12.28 -13.03
N THR A 171 -5.26 12.28 -12.23
CA THR A 171 -6.33 13.28 -12.29
C THR A 171 -6.01 14.54 -11.49
N GLY A 172 -5.07 14.47 -10.55
CA GLY A 172 -4.79 15.55 -9.59
C GLY A 172 -5.97 15.88 -8.66
N ALA A 173 -7.03 15.06 -8.69
CA ALA A 173 -8.27 15.23 -7.95
C ALA A 173 -8.42 14.12 -6.89
N ALA A 174 -9.46 14.22 -6.07
CA ALA A 174 -9.81 13.14 -5.14
C ALA A 174 -10.13 11.86 -5.93
N LEU A 175 -9.62 10.73 -5.42
CA LEU A 175 -9.84 9.41 -6.00
C LEU A 175 -11.33 9.03 -5.96
N ARG A 176 -11.84 8.53 -7.09
CA ARG A 176 -13.12 7.83 -7.17
C ARG A 176 -12.87 6.31 -7.25
N PRO A 177 -13.88 5.47 -6.98
CA PRO A 177 -13.70 4.02 -7.04
C PRO A 177 -13.14 3.54 -8.38
N GLU A 178 -13.58 4.14 -9.49
CA GLU A 178 -13.11 3.83 -10.85
C GLU A 178 -11.66 4.27 -11.14
N ASP A 179 -11.08 5.14 -10.29
CA ASP A 179 -9.70 5.60 -10.43
C ASP A 179 -8.71 4.65 -9.73
N VAL A 180 -9.21 3.75 -8.86
CA VAL A 180 -8.40 2.72 -8.19
C VAL A 180 -8.22 1.55 -9.15
N SER A 181 -6.97 1.16 -9.38
CA SER A 181 -6.65 0.14 -10.37
C SER A 181 -5.67 -0.88 -9.79
N CYS A 182 -6.12 -2.14 -9.79
CA CYS A 182 -5.50 -3.23 -9.03
C CYS A 182 -4.10 -3.64 -9.52
N ASP A 183 -3.79 -3.43 -10.80
CA ASP A 183 -2.53 -3.79 -11.43
C ASP A 183 -1.40 -2.89 -10.92
N ARG A 184 -1.73 -1.62 -10.73
CA ARG A 184 -0.84 -0.56 -10.24
C ARG A 184 -0.42 -0.83 -8.80
N LEU A 185 -1.38 -1.22 -7.97
CA LEU A 185 -1.14 -1.54 -6.56
C LEU A 185 -0.39 -2.87 -6.40
N ARG A 186 -0.64 -3.87 -7.26
CA ARG A 186 0.13 -5.12 -7.27
C ARG A 186 1.58 -4.90 -7.69
N GLY A 187 1.82 -4.08 -8.71
CA GLY A 187 3.17 -3.68 -9.12
C GLY A 187 3.94 -3.02 -7.96
N PHE A 188 3.31 -2.06 -7.28
CA PHE A 188 3.90 -1.46 -6.07
C PHE A 188 4.15 -2.50 -4.96
N ARG A 189 3.15 -3.34 -4.64
CA ARG A 189 3.27 -4.40 -3.62
C ARG A 189 4.39 -5.39 -3.91
N SER A 190 4.70 -5.66 -5.18
CA SER A 190 5.79 -6.58 -5.54
C SER A 190 7.17 -6.14 -5.04
N GLY A 191 7.36 -4.85 -4.75
CA GLY A 191 8.56 -4.32 -4.10
C GLY A 191 8.51 -4.31 -2.58
N GLN A 192 7.36 -4.63 -1.95
CA GLN A 192 7.28 -4.73 -0.50
C GLN A 192 7.89 -6.05 -0.04
N VAL A 193 8.93 -5.95 0.79
CA VAL A 193 9.66 -7.10 1.34
C VAL A 193 9.54 -7.19 2.86
N LEU A 194 9.26 -6.06 3.53
CA LEU A 194 9.05 -6.00 4.97
C LEU A 194 7.67 -5.40 5.29
N THR A 195 7.00 -5.98 6.28
CA THR A 195 5.72 -5.49 6.80
C THR A 195 5.63 -5.67 8.31
N ALA A 196 4.77 -4.87 8.93
CA ALA A 196 4.39 -5.00 10.34
C ALA A 196 3.05 -4.30 10.58
N ASP A 197 2.34 -4.67 11.64
CA ASP A 197 1.03 -4.08 11.97
C ASP A 197 1.11 -2.60 12.39
N THR A 198 2.29 -2.11 12.80
CA THR A 198 2.45 -0.75 13.35
C THR A 198 3.71 -0.09 12.83
N GLY A 199 3.73 1.25 12.77
CA GLY A 199 4.90 2.04 12.40
C GLY A 199 6.15 1.73 13.25
N PRO A 200 6.06 1.71 14.60
CA PRO A 200 7.19 1.36 15.45
C PRO A 200 7.72 -0.06 15.21
N ALA A 201 6.83 -1.05 15.09
CA ALA A 201 7.24 -2.43 14.80
C ALA A 201 7.93 -2.54 13.43
N LEU A 202 7.43 -1.82 12.41
CA LEU A 202 8.06 -1.78 11.10
C LEU A 202 9.47 -1.20 11.15
N VAL A 203 9.69 -0.15 11.93
CA VAL A 203 11.02 0.46 12.11
C VAL A 203 11.99 -0.54 12.73
N ASP A 204 11.56 -1.31 13.73
CA ASP A 204 12.39 -2.36 14.32
C ASP A 204 12.66 -3.49 13.33
N THR A 205 11.63 -3.98 12.61
CA THR A 205 11.79 -4.97 11.52
C THR A 205 12.77 -4.50 10.45
N TYR A 206 12.75 -3.21 10.07
CA TYR A 206 13.68 -2.67 9.10
C TYR A 206 15.13 -2.69 9.61
N VAL A 207 15.36 -2.34 10.88
CA VAL A 207 16.69 -2.38 11.49
C VAL A 207 17.26 -3.79 11.53
N ASP A 208 16.42 -4.79 11.78
CA ASP A 208 16.84 -6.19 11.85
C ASP A 208 17.10 -6.82 10.47
N HIS A 209 16.57 -6.23 9.38
CA HIS A 209 16.59 -6.77 8.01
C HIS A 209 17.01 -5.73 6.96
N GLN A 210 18.06 -4.95 7.26
CA GLN A 210 18.53 -3.85 6.39
C GLN A 210 19.14 -4.32 5.06
N ASP A 211 19.50 -5.59 4.94
CA ASP A 211 19.97 -6.23 3.72
C ASP A 211 18.83 -6.69 2.80
N GLU A 212 17.65 -6.95 3.36
CA GLU A 212 16.46 -7.35 2.60
C GLU A 212 15.75 -6.16 1.95
N ALA A 213 15.77 -4.99 2.60
CA ALA A 213 15.12 -3.77 2.13
C ALA A 213 16.09 -2.59 1.95
N ASN A 214 16.03 -1.95 0.77
CA ASN A 214 16.80 -0.75 0.45
C ASN A 214 16.00 0.55 0.63
N ALA A 215 14.76 0.44 1.13
CA ALA A 215 13.86 1.54 1.35
C ALA A 215 12.90 1.32 2.52
N LEU A 216 12.37 2.40 3.09
CA LEU A 216 11.36 2.37 4.15
C LEU A 216 10.32 3.47 3.93
N ILE A 217 9.05 3.09 3.85
CA ILE A 217 7.91 4.00 3.69
C ILE A 217 7.22 4.16 5.04
N THR A 218 7.29 5.37 5.61
CA THR A 218 6.68 5.72 6.90
C THR A 218 6.61 7.25 7.06
N TYR A 219 6.30 7.75 8.26
CA TYR A 219 6.33 9.18 8.57
C TYR A 219 7.75 9.76 8.51
N GLU A 220 7.86 11.00 8.04
CA GLU A 220 9.13 11.74 7.99
C GLU A 220 9.82 11.79 9.36
N SER A 221 9.05 12.01 10.43
CA SER A 221 9.53 12.00 11.81
C SER A 221 10.30 10.71 12.14
N ASP A 222 9.80 9.57 11.68
CA ASP A 222 10.32 8.26 12.07
C ASP A 222 11.59 7.95 11.30
N LEU A 223 11.65 8.30 10.00
CA LEU A 223 12.88 8.22 9.22
C LEU A 223 13.98 9.14 9.75
N LEU A 224 13.62 10.36 10.16
CA LEU A 224 14.59 11.30 10.73
C LEU A 224 15.08 10.84 12.11
N ALA A 225 14.21 10.25 12.93
CA ALA A 225 14.56 9.68 14.22
C ALA A 225 15.44 8.44 14.05
N LEU A 226 15.09 7.54 13.13
CA LEU A 226 15.86 6.35 12.80
C LEU A 226 17.26 6.71 12.31
N ASN A 227 17.38 7.69 11.40
CA ASN A 227 18.67 8.22 10.95
C ASN A 227 19.53 8.80 12.08
N ALA A 228 18.91 9.33 13.14
CA ALA A 228 19.61 9.87 14.31
C ALA A 228 19.93 8.82 15.38
N SER A 229 19.37 7.60 15.26
CA SER A 229 19.48 6.55 16.28
C SER A 229 20.83 5.82 16.29
N GLY A 230 21.58 5.87 15.18
CA GLY A 230 22.80 5.09 14.99
C GLY A 230 22.58 3.59 14.76
N ARG A 231 21.33 3.16 14.52
CA ARG A 231 20.96 1.76 14.27
C ARG A 231 21.04 1.35 12.79
N LEU A 232 21.34 2.29 11.89
CA LEU A 232 21.39 2.05 10.44
C LEU A 232 22.82 1.83 9.95
N ASP A 233 23.00 0.88 9.04
CA ASP A 233 24.25 0.67 8.29
C ASP A 233 24.52 1.87 7.37
N ASP A 234 23.49 2.28 6.63
CA ASP A 234 23.50 3.45 5.75
C ASP A 234 22.38 4.41 6.14
N ARG A 235 22.72 5.71 6.21
CA ARG A 235 21.72 6.75 6.45
C ARG A 235 20.73 6.80 5.28
N LEU A 236 19.44 6.69 5.57
CA LEU A 236 18.38 6.82 4.57
C LEU A 236 18.20 8.27 4.15
N GLU A 237 18.18 8.49 2.85
CA GLU A 237 17.81 9.77 2.25
C GLU A 237 16.28 9.88 2.19
N VAL A 238 15.74 10.90 2.85
CA VAL A 238 14.29 11.16 2.87
C VAL A 238 13.87 11.83 1.56
N ILE A 239 13.06 11.15 0.78
CA ILE A 239 12.46 11.66 -0.45
C ILE A 239 11.01 12.03 -0.18
N ARG A 240 10.65 13.25 -0.57
CA ARG A 240 9.28 13.78 -0.57
C ARG A 240 8.76 13.74 -2.01
N PRO A 241 7.80 12.87 -2.34
CA PRO A 241 7.28 12.77 -3.70
C PRO A 241 6.72 14.08 -4.24
N GLU A 242 7.06 14.45 -5.49
CA GLU A 242 6.69 15.74 -6.09
C GLU A 242 5.19 15.87 -6.36
N ASP A 243 4.53 14.76 -6.65
CA ASP A 243 3.09 14.63 -6.83
C ASP A 243 2.30 14.71 -5.51
N GLY A 244 2.99 14.78 -4.38
CA GLY A 244 2.44 15.16 -3.07
C GLY A 244 2.42 14.02 -2.06
N MET A 245 2.02 14.36 -0.83
CA MET A 245 1.98 13.41 0.28
C MET A 245 0.72 13.56 1.12
N VAL A 246 0.28 12.46 1.71
CA VAL A 246 -0.72 12.49 2.78
C VAL A 246 -0.03 12.96 4.06
N LEU A 247 -0.58 14.04 4.65
CA LEU A 247 -0.08 14.63 5.89
C LEU A 247 -0.81 14.03 7.09
N ALA A 248 -0.12 13.32 7.99
CA ALA A 248 -0.66 12.97 9.29
C ALA A 248 -0.62 14.20 10.21
N ASP A 249 -1.71 14.42 10.95
CA ASP A 249 -1.95 15.64 11.72
C ASP A 249 -2.22 15.37 13.21
N PHE A 250 -2.01 14.12 13.61
CA PHE A 250 -1.99 13.62 14.98
C PHE A 250 -3.08 14.20 15.88
N PRO A 251 -4.37 14.07 15.53
CA PRO A 251 -5.45 14.75 16.23
C PRO A 251 -5.69 14.11 17.61
N LEU A 252 -5.93 14.97 18.60
CA LEU A 252 -6.57 14.60 19.86
C LEU A 252 -8.08 14.83 19.72
N LEU A 253 -8.87 13.80 19.98
CA LEU A 253 -10.32 13.76 19.89
C LEU A 253 -10.94 13.65 21.29
N LEU A 254 -11.97 14.44 21.57
CA LEU A 254 -12.80 14.29 22.77
C LEU A 254 -13.93 13.30 22.51
N LEU A 255 -13.84 12.07 23.04
CA LEU A 255 -14.86 11.04 22.86
C LEU A 255 -16.01 11.18 23.87
N ASN A 256 -15.67 11.53 25.11
CA ASN A 256 -16.59 11.75 26.22
C ASN A 256 -16.72 13.25 26.54
N PRO A 257 -17.84 13.90 26.18
CA PRO A 257 -18.04 15.33 26.40
C PRO A 257 -17.95 15.79 27.86
N ALA A 258 -18.16 14.89 28.84
CA ALA A 258 -18.04 15.21 30.26
C ALA A 258 -16.62 15.67 30.65
N HIS A 259 -15.60 15.28 29.88
CA HIS A 259 -14.19 15.63 30.13
C HIS A 259 -13.70 16.87 29.37
N ARG A 260 -14.63 17.71 28.87
CA ARG A 260 -14.33 18.92 28.10
C ARG A 260 -13.29 19.84 28.74
N ALA A 261 -13.43 20.10 30.04
CA ALA A 261 -12.52 21.01 30.75
C ALA A 261 -11.08 20.48 30.81
N ALA A 262 -10.90 19.17 30.99
CA ALA A 262 -9.59 18.53 30.99
C ALA A 262 -8.99 18.50 29.57
N TYR A 263 -9.80 18.20 28.56
CA TYR A 263 -9.40 18.28 27.15
C TYR A 263 -8.89 19.68 26.76
N ASP A 264 -9.57 20.74 27.18
CA ASP A 264 -9.14 22.12 26.90
C ASP A 264 -7.81 22.48 27.57
N LYS A 265 -7.57 21.98 28.80
CA LYS A 265 -6.28 22.16 29.48
C LYS A 265 -5.16 21.48 28.68
N VAL A 266 -5.36 20.21 28.30
CA VAL A 266 -4.40 19.40 27.55
C VAL A 266 -4.09 20.02 26.19
N THR A 267 -5.11 20.34 25.39
CA THR A 267 -4.92 20.92 24.05
C THR A 267 -4.26 22.29 24.09
N ARG A 268 -4.61 23.14 25.07
CA ARG A 268 -3.94 24.44 25.27
C ARG A 268 -2.47 24.26 25.65
N TRP A 269 -2.16 23.28 26.49
CA TRP A 269 -0.80 22.95 26.88
C TRP A 269 0.02 22.47 25.68
N LEU A 270 -0.50 21.49 24.92
CA LEU A 270 0.16 20.95 23.73
C LEU A 270 0.47 22.03 22.69
N ARG A 271 -0.38 23.05 22.57
CA ARG A 271 -0.21 24.16 21.63
C ARG A 271 0.63 25.33 22.16
N ARG A 272 1.30 25.22 23.31
CA ARG A 272 2.26 26.24 23.75
C ARG A 272 3.54 26.16 22.89
N ASP A 273 4.14 27.30 22.55
CA ASP A 273 5.38 27.31 21.74
C ASP A 273 6.55 26.56 22.41
N SER A 274 6.66 26.60 23.74
CA SER A 274 7.66 25.84 24.49
C SER A 274 7.46 24.33 24.34
N VAL A 275 6.22 23.87 24.45
CA VAL A 275 5.83 22.46 24.33
C VAL A 275 5.94 21.99 22.89
N GLN A 276 5.51 22.79 21.91
CA GLN A 276 5.71 22.48 20.48
C GLN A 276 7.19 22.36 20.13
N ARG A 277 8.07 23.17 20.74
CA ARG A 277 9.54 23.00 20.63
C ARG A 277 10.03 21.70 21.25
N GLN A 278 9.50 21.30 22.41
CA GLN A 278 9.83 20.01 23.03
C GLN A 278 9.37 18.85 22.14
N ILE A 279 8.10 18.83 21.72
CA ILE A 279 7.54 17.82 20.80
C ILE A 279 8.42 17.68 19.57
N MET A 280 8.73 18.78 18.90
CA MET A 280 9.60 18.76 17.72
C MET A 280 11.00 18.21 18.00
N ARG A 281 11.64 18.58 19.12
CA ARG A 281 12.97 18.06 19.47
C ARG A 281 12.97 16.57 19.79
N HIS A 282 11.96 16.08 20.49
CA HIS A 282 11.89 14.69 20.94
C HIS A 282 11.37 13.73 19.86
N THR A 283 10.49 14.21 18.98
CA THR A 283 9.79 13.36 18.02
C THR A 283 10.11 13.68 16.57
N LEU A 284 10.79 14.80 16.30
CA LEU A 284 11.02 15.31 14.93
C LEU A 284 9.73 15.50 14.14
N ARG A 285 8.59 15.68 14.82
CA ARG A 285 7.34 16.08 14.20
C ARG A 285 7.27 17.58 14.02
N ARG A 286 6.61 18.01 12.95
CA ARG A 286 6.49 19.42 12.61
C ARG A 286 5.50 20.10 13.57
N PRO A 287 5.87 21.27 14.12
CA PRO A 287 4.98 21.99 15.03
C PRO A 287 3.77 22.54 14.27
N VAL A 288 2.61 22.57 14.93
CA VAL A 288 1.38 23.19 14.38
C VAL A 288 1.40 24.71 14.46
N ASN A 289 2.21 25.26 15.36
CA ASN A 289 2.38 26.69 15.52
C ASN A 289 3.44 27.23 14.56
N THR A 290 3.06 28.17 13.70
CA THR A 290 3.95 28.78 12.71
C THR A 290 5.01 29.69 13.35
N THR A 291 4.81 30.12 14.60
CA THR A 291 5.78 30.90 15.40
C THR A 291 6.97 30.08 15.88
N VAL A 292 6.86 28.75 15.87
CA VAL A 292 7.94 27.86 16.30
C VAL A 292 8.89 27.62 15.13
N ALA A 293 10.11 28.13 15.26
CA ALA A 293 11.18 27.86 14.29
C ALA A 293 11.47 26.36 14.21
N ARG A 294 11.48 25.83 12.99
CA ARG A 294 11.71 24.39 12.75
C ARG A 294 13.18 24.02 12.90
N ASP A 295 13.43 22.82 13.41
CA ASP A 295 14.74 22.15 13.34
C ASP A 295 15.23 22.13 11.88
N ALA A 296 16.55 22.19 11.67
CA ALA A 296 17.15 22.18 10.34
C ALA A 296 16.70 20.98 9.48
N ARG A 297 16.50 19.83 10.11
CA ARG A 297 16.02 18.59 9.47
C ARG A 297 14.58 18.67 8.96
N LEU A 298 13.79 19.61 9.46
CA LEU A 298 12.37 19.84 9.12
C LEU A 298 12.14 21.15 8.35
N ARG A 299 13.21 21.83 7.93
CA ARG A 299 13.11 23.11 7.20
C ARG A 299 12.46 22.96 5.84
N GLU A 300 12.76 21.85 5.17
CA GLU A 300 12.20 21.60 3.84
C GLU A 300 10.68 21.62 3.90
N PRO A 301 10.00 22.38 3.03
CA PRO A 301 8.54 22.41 3.00
C PRO A 301 8.00 21.03 2.63
N VAL A 302 6.82 20.71 3.14
CA VAL A 302 6.13 19.45 2.78
C VAL A 302 5.68 19.46 1.31
N GLY A 303 5.58 20.62 0.66
CA GLY A 303 5.11 20.69 -0.73
C GLY A 303 3.61 20.41 -0.83
N ASN A 304 3.19 19.70 -1.88
CA ASN A 304 1.78 19.46 -2.18
C ASN A 304 1.17 18.42 -1.22
N ALA A 305 0.03 18.76 -0.62
CA ALA A 305 -0.76 17.80 0.14
C ALA A 305 -1.69 17.04 -0.81
N LEU A 306 -1.70 15.71 -0.69
CA LEU A 306 -2.66 14.87 -1.42
C LEU A 306 -4.04 14.92 -0.76
N PHE A 307 -5.06 14.85 -1.61
CA PHE A 307 -6.43 14.64 -1.15
C PHE A 307 -6.58 13.22 -0.64
N TYR A 308 -7.07 13.08 0.59
CA TYR A 308 -7.49 11.79 1.10
C TYR A 308 -8.87 11.44 0.54
N PRO A 309 -9.16 10.16 0.21
CA PRO A 309 -10.45 9.75 -0.32
C PRO A 309 -11.62 10.17 0.59
N ASP A 310 -12.71 10.65 -0.01
CA ASP A 310 -13.92 11.09 0.67
C ASP A 310 -15.08 10.07 0.59
N GLN A 311 -14.86 8.95 -0.10
CA GLN A 311 -15.76 7.80 -0.19
C GLN A 311 -15.17 6.55 0.47
N PRO A 312 -15.87 5.89 1.42
CA PRO A 312 -15.41 4.65 2.06
C PRO A 312 -15.05 3.55 1.05
N ALA A 313 -15.86 3.43 0.00
CA ALA A 313 -15.67 2.45 -1.07
C ALA A 313 -14.29 2.54 -1.72
N VAL A 314 -13.71 3.75 -1.86
CA VAL A 314 -12.36 3.92 -2.42
C VAL A 314 -11.32 3.26 -1.53
N VAL A 315 -11.39 3.47 -0.21
CA VAL A 315 -10.44 2.88 0.74
C VAL A 315 -10.62 1.36 0.82
N GLU A 316 -11.86 0.87 0.80
CA GLU A 316 -12.15 -0.56 0.76
C GLU A 316 -11.57 -1.22 -0.49
N THR A 317 -11.75 -0.61 -1.67
CA THR A 317 -11.15 -1.09 -2.93
C THR A 317 -9.62 -1.04 -2.87
N LEU A 318 -9.03 0.05 -2.35
CA LEU A 318 -7.56 0.15 -2.19
C LEU A 318 -7.00 -1.00 -1.34
N LEU A 319 -7.62 -1.28 -0.20
CA LEU A 319 -7.19 -2.37 0.69
C LEU A 319 -7.40 -3.75 0.06
N ALA A 320 -8.52 -3.95 -0.64
CA ALA A 320 -8.82 -5.21 -1.32
C ALA A 320 -7.83 -5.48 -2.47
N ASP A 321 -7.56 -4.46 -3.30
CA ASP A 321 -6.67 -4.57 -4.45
C ASP A 321 -5.20 -4.69 -4.05
N TYR A 322 -4.80 -3.98 -2.99
CA TYR A 322 -3.48 -4.16 -2.40
C TYR A 322 -3.31 -5.57 -1.85
N GLY A 323 -4.32 -6.09 -1.15
CA GLY A 323 -4.34 -7.43 -0.58
C GLY A 323 -3.43 -7.59 0.65
N ASP A 324 -3.18 -8.85 1.03
CA ASP A 324 -2.42 -9.19 2.24
C ASP A 324 -0.90 -9.09 2.01
N PRO A 325 -0.17 -8.14 2.63
CA PRO A 325 1.27 -7.97 2.42
C PRO A 325 2.09 -9.21 2.79
N ASP A 326 1.62 -10.06 3.71
CA ASP A 326 2.30 -11.31 4.08
C ASP A 326 2.17 -12.41 3.03
N ARG A 327 1.24 -12.26 2.08
CA ARG A 327 1.08 -13.19 0.97
C ARG A 327 1.94 -12.75 -0.21
N ARG A 328 2.58 -13.70 -0.88
CA ARG A 328 3.24 -13.42 -2.16
C ARG A 328 2.18 -13.22 -3.25
N THR A 329 2.37 -12.22 -4.11
CA THR A 329 1.59 -12.10 -5.35
C THR A 329 2.12 -13.10 -6.38
N THR A 330 1.43 -14.22 -6.58
CA THR A 330 1.76 -15.25 -7.57
C THR A 330 0.86 -15.12 -8.80
N SER A 331 1.19 -14.20 -9.70
CA SER A 331 0.51 -14.05 -10.98
C SER A 331 1.29 -14.75 -12.10
N GLN A 332 0.60 -15.43 -13.00
CA GLN A 332 1.17 -15.97 -14.22
C GLN A 332 0.38 -15.58 -15.46
N MET A 333 1.10 -15.16 -16.50
CA MET A 333 0.53 -14.94 -17.82
C MET A 333 1.13 -15.90 -18.84
N ILE A 334 0.26 -16.52 -19.64
CA ILE A 334 0.65 -17.39 -20.75
C ILE A 334 0.29 -16.70 -22.06
N PHE A 335 1.29 -16.17 -22.76
CA PHE A 335 1.18 -15.54 -24.07
C PHE A 335 1.27 -16.59 -25.17
N LEU A 336 0.22 -16.71 -25.95
CA LEU A 336 0.17 -17.52 -27.17
C LEU A 336 0.29 -16.58 -28.36
N LEU A 337 1.47 -16.53 -28.96
CA LEU A 337 1.80 -15.58 -30.03
C LEU A 337 1.76 -16.27 -31.38
N ASP A 338 0.92 -15.77 -32.27
CA ASP A 338 0.78 -16.27 -33.63
C ASP A 338 1.93 -15.77 -34.52
N PHE A 339 2.77 -16.71 -34.93
CA PHE A 339 3.89 -16.54 -35.85
C PHE A 339 3.57 -17.22 -37.19
N SER A 340 2.31 -17.27 -37.63
CA SER A 340 1.95 -17.75 -38.95
C SER A 340 2.27 -16.74 -40.08
N GLY A 341 2.21 -17.20 -41.32
CA GLY A 341 2.40 -16.35 -42.50
C GLY A 341 1.47 -15.14 -42.57
N SER A 342 0.23 -15.27 -42.09
CA SER A 342 -0.79 -14.20 -42.12
C SER A 342 -0.51 -13.07 -41.12
N MET A 343 0.35 -13.31 -40.12
CA MET A 343 0.79 -12.30 -39.17
C MET A 343 1.95 -11.43 -39.67
N ARG A 344 2.54 -11.72 -40.84
CA ARG A 344 3.68 -10.96 -41.37
C ARG A 344 3.36 -9.49 -41.62
N GLY A 345 4.40 -8.64 -41.59
CA GLY A 345 4.28 -7.21 -41.86
C GLY A 345 3.71 -6.43 -40.67
N ALA A 346 2.70 -5.60 -40.92
CA ALA A 346 2.16 -4.67 -39.94
C ALA A 346 1.62 -5.36 -38.66
N ARG A 347 1.01 -6.54 -38.79
CA ARG A 347 0.45 -7.28 -37.65
C ARG A 347 1.52 -7.75 -36.67
N MET A 348 2.60 -8.34 -37.18
CA MET A 348 3.75 -8.74 -36.35
C MET A 348 4.48 -7.52 -35.77
N ALA A 349 4.54 -6.40 -36.50
CA ALA A 349 5.09 -5.16 -35.96
C ALA A 349 4.27 -4.67 -34.75
N ALA A 350 2.93 -4.61 -34.88
CA ALA A 350 2.03 -4.24 -33.80
C ALA A 350 2.09 -5.22 -32.61
N LEU A 351 2.18 -6.53 -32.86
CA LEU A 351 2.37 -7.53 -31.79
C LEU A 351 3.66 -7.29 -31.01
N ARG A 352 4.77 -7.00 -31.70
CA ARG A 352 6.07 -6.74 -31.08
C ARG A 352 6.07 -5.44 -30.28
N GLU A 353 5.44 -4.40 -30.82
CA GLU A 353 5.27 -3.12 -30.14
C GLU A 353 4.44 -3.25 -28.87
N ALA A 354 3.30 -3.94 -28.95
CA ALA A 354 2.45 -4.25 -27.80
C ALA A 354 3.23 -4.99 -26.69
N PHE A 355 4.02 -6.00 -27.06
CA PHE A 355 4.83 -6.74 -26.10
C PHE A 355 5.98 -5.91 -25.51
N ALA A 356 6.59 -5.02 -26.31
CA ALA A 356 7.66 -4.13 -25.88
C ALA A 356 7.17 -3.10 -24.85
N GLY A 357 5.97 -2.52 -25.05
CA GLY A 357 5.35 -1.61 -24.08
C GLY A 357 5.24 -2.23 -22.68
N LEU A 358 4.77 -3.48 -22.61
CA LEU A 358 4.64 -4.24 -21.35
C LEU A 358 5.98 -4.64 -20.74
N SER A 359 7.04 -4.66 -21.53
CA SER A 359 8.40 -4.94 -21.06
C SER A 359 9.12 -3.68 -20.54
N GLY A 360 8.42 -2.54 -20.48
CA GLY A 360 8.93 -1.28 -19.93
C GLY A 360 9.36 -0.23 -20.96
N ALA A 361 8.99 -0.37 -22.23
CA ALA A 361 9.32 0.60 -23.27
C ALA A 361 8.45 1.87 -23.25
N ASP A 362 7.28 1.86 -22.58
CA ASP A 362 6.41 3.02 -22.42
C ASP A 362 6.78 3.81 -21.14
N PRO A 363 7.34 5.04 -21.26
CA PRO A 363 7.75 5.85 -20.11
C PRO A 363 6.62 6.65 -19.47
N SER A 364 5.39 6.60 -20.02
CA SER A 364 4.24 7.33 -19.49
C SER A 364 3.82 6.82 -18.11
N ALA A 365 3.13 7.66 -17.31
CA ALA A 365 2.60 7.21 -16.02
C ALA A 365 1.72 5.96 -16.18
N SER A 366 0.87 5.91 -17.21
CA SER A 366 0.05 4.72 -17.48
C SER A 366 0.90 3.49 -17.83
N GLY A 367 1.92 3.63 -18.68
CA GLY A 367 2.82 2.55 -19.08
C GLY A 367 3.65 1.97 -17.92
N LYS A 368 4.11 2.83 -17.02
CA LYS A 368 4.81 2.45 -15.78
C LYS A 368 3.98 1.53 -14.89
N PHE A 369 2.65 1.66 -14.95
CA PHE A 369 1.73 0.87 -14.15
C PHE A 369 1.19 -0.40 -14.86
N THR A 370 1.27 -0.49 -16.19
CA THR A 370 0.75 -1.64 -16.96
C THR A 370 1.81 -2.68 -17.33
N ARG A 371 3.11 -2.39 -17.13
CA ARG A 371 4.22 -3.31 -17.42
C ARG A 371 4.30 -4.52 -16.48
N PHE A 372 5.11 -5.52 -16.85
CA PHE A 372 5.38 -6.69 -16.00
C PHE A 372 6.13 -6.32 -14.72
N TYR A 373 5.76 -6.94 -13.60
CA TYR A 373 6.36 -6.66 -12.29
C TYR A 373 7.07 -7.87 -11.69
N ARG A 374 7.98 -7.61 -10.75
CA ARG A 374 8.77 -8.63 -10.05
C ARG A 374 7.86 -9.71 -9.45
N GLY A 375 8.27 -10.96 -9.60
CA GLY A 375 7.51 -12.12 -9.15
C GLY A 375 6.44 -12.63 -10.13
N GLU A 376 6.08 -11.87 -11.17
CA GLU A 376 5.22 -12.40 -12.23
C GLU A 376 5.94 -13.51 -12.99
N ARG A 377 5.22 -14.60 -13.26
CA ARG A 377 5.69 -15.69 -14.11
C ARG A 377 5.13 -15.51 -15.51
N LEU A 378 5.98 -15.47 -16.51
CA LEU A 378 5.60 -15.18 -17.88
C LEU A 378 6.00 -16.36 -18.76
N THR A 379 5.02 -16.97 -19.41
CA THR A 379 5.24 -18.03 -20.40
C THR A 379 4.89 -17.49 -21.77
N VAL A 380 5.86 -17.45 -22.68
CA VAL A 380 5.66 -17.10 -24.09
C VAL A 380 5.72 -18.37 -24.92
N VAL A 381 4.62 -18.67 -25.63
CA VAL A 381 4.50 -19.76 -26.59
C VAL A 381 4.33 -19.15 -27.97
N ARG A 382 5.32 -19.37 -28.84
CA ARG A 382 5.23 -19.03 -30.25
C ARG A 382 4.61 -20.21 -31.01
N PHE A 383 3.61 -19.95 -31.84
CA PHE A 383 2.96 -21.00 -32.62
C PHE A 383 2.74 -20.62 -34.08
N GLY A 384 2.56 -21.63 -34.91
CA GLY A 384 2.01 -21.55 -36.27
C GLY A 384 1.08 -22.76 -36.46
N GLY A 385 1.37 -23.65 -37.41
CA GLY A 385 0.65 -24.93 -37.54
C GLY A 385 0.87 -25.90 -36.36
N ARG A 386 1.84 -25.58 -35.50
CA ARG A 386 2.20 -26.26 -34.26
C ARG A 386 2.91 -25.28 -33.32
N VAL A 387 3.19 -25.69 -32.08
CA VAL A 387 4.10 -24.95 -31.21
C VAL A 387 5.50 -24.94 -31.83
N LEU A 388 6.06 -23.74 -31.96
CA LEU A 388 7.38 -23.50 -32.51
C LEU A 388 8.42 -23.43 -31.39
N GLU A 389 8.09 -22.69 -30.33
CA GLU A 389 8.96 -22.43 -29.19
C GLU A 389 8.12 -22.08 -27.96
N GLN A 390 8.59 -22.47 -26.78
CA GLN A 390 8.04 -22.03 -25.50
C GLN A 390 9.20 -21.58 -24.60
N THR A 391 9.04 -20.43 -23.96
CA THR A 391 9.97 -19.91 -22.96
C THR A 391 9.18 -19.45 -21.75
N THR A 392 9.63 -19.82 -20.55
CA THR A 392 9.04 -19.36 -19.30
C THR A 392 10.11 -18.69 -18.46
N VAL A 393 9.83 -17.49 -17.97
CA VAL A 393 10.67 -16.77 -17.01
C VAL A 393 9.84 -16.36 -15.80
N THR A 394 10.50 -16.15 -14.69
CA THR A 394 9.92 -15.43 -13.55
C THR A 394 10.66 -14.11 -13.45
N VAL A 395 9.93 -13.00 -13.45
CA VAL A 395 10.54 -11.66 -13.45
C VAL A 395 11.26 -11.44 -12.13
N THR A 396 12.59 -11.41 -12.18
CA THR A 396 13.46 -11.06 -11.07
C THR A 396 14.15 -9.72 -11.27
N GLY A 397 14.38 -9.34 -12.54
CA GLY A 397 14.93 -8.07 -12.94
C GLY A 397 14.71 -7.75 -14.44
N PRO A 398 15.25 -6.62 -14.93
CA PRO A 398 15.10 -6.20 -16.34
C PRO A 398 15.65 -7.18 -17.38
N GLU A 399 16.62 -8.01 -17.01
CA GLU A 399 17.23 -9.03 -17.85
C GLU A 399 16.24 -10.11 -18.30
N ASP A 400 15.30 -10.50 -17.43
CA ASP A 400 14.27 -11.50 -17.74
C ASP A 400 13.30 -10.99 -18.80
N LEU A 401 12.92 -9.71 -18.68
CA LEU A 401 12.07 -9.03 -19.66
C LEU A 401 12.80 -8.85 -21.00
N THR A 402 14.09 -8.54 -20.95
CA THR A 402 14.94 -8.46 -22.14
C THR A 402 15.04 -9.83 -22.84
N ALA A 403 15.19 -10.91 -22.09
CA ALA A 403 15.22 -12.27 -22.63
C ALA A 403 13.90 -12.65 -23.32
N LEU A 404 12.76 -12.34 -22.70
CA LEU A 404 11.44 -12.52 -23.31
C LEU A 404 11.25 -11.69 -24.57
N ALA A 405 11.60 -10.40 -24.53
CA ALA A 405 11.53 -9.53 -25.69
C ALA A 405 12.38 -10.08 -26.85
N GLY A 406 13.55 -10.64 -26.55
CA GLY A 406 14.38 -11.37 -27.51
C GLY A 406 13.66 -12.56 -28.17
N THR A 407 12.89 -13.34 -27.41
CA THR A 407 12.07 -14.44 -27.95
C THR A 407 10.99 -13.96 -28.91
N VAL A 408 10.33 -12.84 -28.60
CA VAL A 408 9.31 -12.23 -29.47
C VAL A 408 9.94 -11.56 -30.71
N ALA A 409 11.13 -10.99 -30.57
CA ALA A 409 11.85 -10.34 -31.67
C ALA A 409 12.42 -11.34 -32.70
N ARG A 410 12.70 -12.59 -32.30
CA ARG A 410 13.23 -13.61 -33.20
C ARG A 410 12.27 -13.88 -34.38
N GLY A 411 12.82 -14.04 -35.58
CA GLY A 411 12.05 -14.41 -36.77
C GLY A 411 11.63 -15.88 -36.78
N GLY A 412 11.08 -16.35 -37.90
CA GLY A 412 10.64 -17.74 -38.10
C GLY A 412 9.12 -17.84 -38.04
N TYR A 413 8.51 -18.05 -39.21
CA TYR A 413 7.07 -18.15 -39.35
C TYR A 413 6.65 -19.58 -39.71
N GLY A 414 5.51 -20.01 -39.20
CA GLY A 414 4.86 -21.24 -39.65
C GLY A 414 4.11 -21.04 -40.97
N ASP A 415 4.03 -22.08 -41.78
CA ASP A 415 3.30 -22.09 -43.05
C ASP A 415 1.78 -22.32 -42.89
N ALA A 416 1.33 -22.53 -41.65
CA ALA A 416 -0.05 -22.75 -41.27
C ALA A 416 -0.33 -22.12 -39.91
N THR A 417 -1.59 -22.10 -39.49
CA THR A 417 -2.07 -21.47 -38.26
C THR A 417 -2.99 -22.42 -37.50
N ALA A 418 -2.60 -22.79 -36.28
CA ALA A 418 -3.32 -23.73 -35.42
C ALA A 418 -3.70 -23.08 -34.08
N VAL A 419 -4.50 -22.01 -34.15
CA VAL A 419 -4.98 -21.22 -33.01
C VAL A 419 -5.56 -22.09 -31.90
N TRP A 420 -6.46 -23.01 -32.25
CA TRP A 420 -7.15 -23.84 -31.27
C TRP A 420 -6.22 -24.88 -30.62
N SER A 421 -5.18 -25.30 -31.34
CA SER A 421 -4.15 -26.19 -30.81
C SER A 421 -3.20 -25.46 -29.86
N ALA A 422 -2.87 -24.21 -30.17
CA ALA A 422 -2.10 -23.35 -29.28
C ALA A 422 -2.87 -23.06 -27.98
N LEU A 423 -4.17 -22.80 -28.09
CA LEU A 423 -5.02 -22.56 -26.92
C LEU A 423 -5.16 -23.82 -26.04
N ASP A 424 -5.38 -24.99 -26.63
CA ASP A 424 -5.34 -26.28 -25.92
C ASP A 424 -4.01 -26.51 -25.20
N HIS A 425 -2.89 -26.19 -25.86
CA HIS A 425 -1.57 -26.26 -25.24
C HIS A 425 -1.43 -25.29 -24.05
N GLY A 426 -1.85 -24.04 -24.21
CA GLY A 426 -1.85 -23.05 -23.12
C GLY A 426 -2.63 -23.52 -21.89
N TYR A 427 -3.81 -24.12 -22.09
CA TYR A 427 -4.62 -24.66 -20.99
C TYR A 427 -3.97 -25.86 -20.30
N ARG A 428 -3.25 -26.70 -21.03
CA ARG A 428 -2.46 -27.80 -20.43
C ARG A 428 -1.30 -27.26 -19.60
N THR A 429 -0.62 -26.21 -20.08
CA THR A 429 0.42 -25.52 -19.32
C THR A 429 -0.16 -24.92 -18.05
N ALA A 430 -1.27 -24.18 -18.14
CA ALA A 430 -1.97 -23.62 -16.98
C ALA A 430 -2.41 -24.69 -15.97
N ALA A 431 -2.88 -25.85 -16.44
CA ALA A 431 -3.25 -26.96 -15.56
C ALA A 431 -2.05 -27.52 -14.78
N LEU A 432 -0.87 -27.59 -15.38
CA LEU A 432 0.36 -28.00 -14.71
C LEU A 432 0.79 -26.96 -13.67
N ASP A 433 0.73 -25.68 -14.02
CA ASP A 433 1.12 -24.59 -13.11
C ASP A 433 0.17 -24.48 -11.91
N LEU A 434 -1.15 -24.61 -12.12
CA LEU A 434 -2.14 -24.63 -11.04
C LEU A 434 -2.05 -25.89 -10.16
N ALA A 435 -1.61 -27.02 -10.72
CA ALA A 435 -1.37 -28.23 -9.94
C ALA A 435 -0.12 -28.08 -9.04
N ALA A 436 0.88 -27.31 -9.49
CA ALA A 436 2.08 -27.02 -8.71
C ALA A 436 1.85 -25.93 -7.65
N ASP A 437 0.99 -24.96 -7.94
CA ASP A 437 0.67 -23.83 -7.08
C ASP A 437 -0.81 -23.45 -7.20
N PRO A 438 -1.70 -24.04 -6.38
CA PRO A 438 -3.15 -23.83 -6.48
C PRO A 438 -3.62 -22.40 -6.21
N ASP A 439 -2.81 -21.59 -5.50
CA ASP A 439 -3.13 -20.20 -5.17
C ASP A 439 -2.69 -19.21 -6.27
N ARG A 440 -2.02 -19.70 -7.31
CA ARG A 440 -1.55 -18.89 -8.44
C ARG A 440 -2.71 -18.43 -9.33
N SER A 441 -2.75 -17.14 -9.62
CA SER A 441 -3.63 -16.61 -10.67
C SER A 441 -3.00 -16.85 -12.04
N VAL A 442 -3.73 -17.46 -12.98
CA VAL A 442 -3.23 -17.77 -14.34
C VAL A 442 -4.19 -17.23 -15.40
N SER A 443 -3.68 -16.41 -16.32
CA SER A 443 -4.43 -15.89 -17.47
C SER A 443 -3.75 -16.27 -18.80
N LEU A 444 -4.54 -16.50 -19.86
CA LEU A 444 -4.04 -16.75 -21.21
C LEU A 444 -4.28 -15.52 -22.09
N VAL A 445 -3.25 -15.09 -22.80
CA VAL A 445 -3.33 -13.99 -23.78
C VAL A 445 -3.02 -14.56 -25.15
N LEU A 446 -4.00 -14.56 -26.05
CA LEU A 446 -3.86 -15.12 -27.40
C LEU A 446 -3.74 -13.99 -28.42
N MET A 447 -2.59 -13.81 -29.05
CA MET A 447 -2.34 -12.75 -30.02
C MET A 447 -2.32 -13.34 -31.44
N THR A 448 -3.36 -13.09 -32.24
CA THR A 448 -3.58 -13.72 -33.56
C THR A 448 -4.46 -12.86 -34.47
N ASP A 449 -4.42 -13.10 -35.77
CA ASP A 449 -5.38 -12.54 -36.72
C ASP A 449 -6.68 -13.35 -36.83
N GLY A 450 -6.75 -14.50 -36.14
CA GLY A 450 -7.93 -15.34 -35.99
C GLY A 450 -8.09 -16.43 -37.05
N GLU A 451 -7.17 -16.55 -38.01
CA GLU A 451 -7.23 -17.63 -39.00
C GLU A 451 -6.79 -18.98 -38.37
N ASN A 452 -7.58 -20.04 -38.56
CA ASN A 452 -7.20 -21.39 -38.15
C ASN A 452 -7.37 -22.36 -39.32
N ASN A 453 -6.26 -22.81 -39.90
CA ASN A 453 -6.22 -23.69 -41.07
C ASN A 453 -5.48 -25.02 -40.82
N ALA A 454 -5.00 -25.24 -39.59
CA ALA A 454 -4.35 -26.49 -39.18
C ALA A 454 -4.71 -26.89 -37.74
N GLY A 455 -4.45 -28.15 -37.40
CA GLY A 455 -4.66 -28.68 -36.06
C GLY A 455 -6.13 -28.78 -35.66
N LEU A 456 -6.43 -28.54 -34.37
CA LEU A 456 -7.78 -28.63 -33.83
C LEU A 456 -8.74 -27.65 -34.49
N SER A 457 -9.99 -28.09 -34.64
CA SER A 457 -11.12 -27.19 -34.85
C SER A 457 -11.60 -26.54 -33.55
N TYR A 458 -12.36 -25.45 -33.65
CA TYR A 458 -13.00 -24.81 -32.49
C TYR A 458 -13.85 -25.80 -31.68
N ALA A 459 -14.62 -26.66 -32.35
CA ALA A 459 -15.48 -27.65 -31.70
C ALA A 459 -14.67 -28.67 -30.87
N GLU A 460 -13.51 -29.08 -31.38
CA GLU A 460 -12.63 -30.00 -30.66
C GLU A 460 -11.92 -29.35 -29.48
N PHE A 461 -11.48 -28.10 -29.63
CA PHE A 461 -10.97 -27.31 -28.52
C PHE A 461 -12.02 -27.20 -27.41
N VAL A 462 -13.27 -26.86 -27.73
CA VAL A 462 -14.35 -26.78 -26.75
C VAL A 462 -14.56 -28.11 -26.02
N ARG A 463 -14.49 -29.24 -26.75
CA ARG A 463 -14.59 -30.58 -26.16
C ARG A 463 -13.45 -30.85 -25.18
N ARG A 464 -12.21 -30.52 -25.55
CA ARG A 464 -11.03 -30.72 -24.70
C ARG A 464 -11.04 -29.80 -23.48
N HIS A 465 -11.37 -28.52 -23.65
CA HIS A 465 -11.53 -27.57 -22.55
C HIS A 465 -12.59 -28.02 -21.54
N LYS A 466 -13.72 -28.58 -21.99
CA LYS A 466 -14.75 -29.14 -21.09
C LYS A 466 -14.24 -30.31 -20.25
N ALA A 467 -13.27 -31.07 -20.76
CA ALA A 467 -12.67 -32.22 -20.07
C ALA A 467 -11.56 -31.83 -19.07
N LEU A 468 -11.16 -30.56 -19.01
CA LEU A 468 -10.23 -30.07 -17.99
C LEU A 468 -10.87 -30.12 -16.59
N PRO A 469 -10.05 -30.23 -15.52
CA PRO A 469 -10.53 -30.10 -14.15
C PRO A 469 -11.32 -28.80 -13.95
N ALA A 470 -12.37 -28.84 -13.13
CA ALA A 470 -13.23 -27.67 -12.89
C ALA A 470 -12.44 -26.46 -12.37
N ALA A 471 -11.44 -26.69 -11.51
CA ALA A 471 -10.54 -25.67 -11.00
C ALA A 471 -9.83 -24.90 -12.13
N VAL A 472 -9.29 -25.60 -13.13
CA VAL A 472 -8.62 -24.97 -14.29
C VAL A 472 -9.64 -24.28 -15.20
N ARG A 473 -10.77 -24.95 -15.47
CA ARG A 473 -11.80 -24.47 -16.40
C ARG A 473 -12.43 -23.14 -15.96
N SER A 474 -12.55 -22.92 -14.66
CA SER A 474 -13.18 -21.73 -14.08
C SER A 474 -12.18 -20.67 -13.63
N ALA A 475 -10.91 -21.02 -13.37
CA ALA A 475 -9.91 -20.09 -12.88
C ALA A 475 -9.04 -19.46 -13.97
N VAL A 476 -9.10 -19.96 -15.21
CA VAL A 476 -8.16 -19.56 -16.28
C VAL A 476 -8.89 -18.87 -17.45
N PRO A 477 -9.04 -17.54 -17.40
CA PRO A 477 -9.63 -16.76 -18.50
C PRO A 477 -8.69 -16.64 -19.70
N THR A 478 -9.26 -16.61 -20.91
CA THR A 478 -8.56 -16.33 -22.17
C THR A 478 -8.95 -14.96 -22.71
N TYR A 479 -7.94 -14.16 -23.06
CA TYR A 479 -8.06 -12.84 -23.66
C TYR A 479 -7.42 -12.83 -25.06
N PRO A 480 -8.21 -13.01 -26.13
CA PRO A 480 -7.69 -12.88 -27.48
C PRO A 480 -7.47 -11.41 -27.85
N VAL A 481 -6.25 -11.07 -28.27
CA VAL A 481 -5.91 -9.82 -28.95
C VAL A 481 -5.94 -10.06 -30.45
N HIS A 482 -6.88 -9.41 -31.12
CA HIS A 482 -7.22 -9.64 -32.52
C HIS A 482 -6.52 -8.61 -33.43
N PHE A 483 -5.70 -9.09 -34.37
CA PHE A 483 -4.88 -8.28 -35.28
C PHE A 483 -5.38 -8.27 -36.74
N GLY A 484 -6.57 -8.78 -37.02
CA GLY A 484 -7.05 -8.95 -38.39
C GLY A 484 -8.57 -8.91 -38.51
N GLU A 485 -9.09 -9.43 -39.63
CA GLU A 485 -10.54 -9.48 -39.91
C GLU A 485 -11.10 -10.90 -39.80
N ALA A 486 -10.23 -11.91 -39.73
CA ALA A 486 -10.62 -13.32 -39.73
C ALA A 486 -10.98 -13.82 -38.33
N GLY A 487 -11.87 -14.81 -38.24
CA GLY A 487 -12.07 -15.59 -37.00
C GLY A 487 -12.62 -14.85 -35.76
N ALA A 488 -12.88 -13.55 -35.83
CA ALA A 488 -13.33 -12.72 -34.71
C ALA A 488 -14.53 -13.31 -33.95
N GLY A 489 -15.50 -13.85 -34.69
CA GLY A 489 -16.68 -14.50 -34.11
C GLY A 489 -16.35 -15.73 -33.25
N GLU A 490 -15.37 -16.54 -33.67
CA GLU A 490 -14.96 -17.72 -32.90
C GLU A 490 -14.11 -17.34 -31.68
N LEU A 491 -13.20 -16.39 -31.86
CA LEU A 491 -12.37 -15.85 -30.77
C LEU A 491 -13.23 -15.24 -29.65
N ARG A 492 -14.25 -14.44 -29.99
CA ARG A 492 -15.21 -13.89 -29.00
C ARG A 492 -15.93 -14.99 -28.23
N ARG A 493 -16.36 -16.07 -28.92
CA ARG A 493 -17.04 -17.20 -28.24
C ARG A 493 -16.08 -17.96 -27.32
N ALA A 494 -14.82 -18.13 -27.72
CA ALA A 494 -13.81 -18.76 -26.89
C ALA A 494 -13.53 -17.94 -25.62
N ALA A 495 -13.31 -16.63 -25.76
CA ALA A 495 -13.09 -15.71 -24.64
C ALA A 495 -14.25 -15.77 -23.63
N ALA A 496 -15.48 -15.54 -24.10
CA ALA A 496 -16.67 -15.52 -23.26
C ALA A 496 -16.91 -16.86 -22.53
N ARG A 497 -16.56 -17.99 -23.15
CA ARG A 497 -16.67 -19.33 -22.54
C ARG A 497 -15.74 -19.54 -21.35
N THR A 498 -14.63 -18.82 -21.33
CA THR A 498 -13.54 -18.98 -20.35
C THR A 498 -13.55 -17.89 -19.27
N GLY A 499 -14.48 -16.93 -19.37
CA GLY A 499 -14.56 -15.78 -18.47
C GLY A 499 -13.69 -14.59 -18.90
N GLY A 500 -13.09 -14.62 -20.08
CA GLY A 500 -12.32 -13.50 -20.64
C GLY A 500 -13.08 -12.74 -21.73
N ARG A 501 -12.40 -11.74 -22.31
CA ARG A 501 -12.91 -10.84 -23.37
C ARG A 501 -11.93 -10.77 -24.53
N MET A 502 -12.46 -10.62 -25.75
CA MET A 502 -11.65 -10.29 -26.93
C MET A 502 -11.38 -8.79 -26.99
N VAL A 503 -10.17 -8.46 -27.43
CA VAL A 503 -9.62 -7.11 -27.50
C VAL A 503 -9.16 -6.87 -28.93
N GLU A 504 -9.51 -5.72 -29.48
CA GLU A 504 -9.01 -5.28 -30.79
C GLU A 504 -7.60 -4.69 -30.62
N ALA A 505 -6.69 -4.93 -31.56
CA ALA A 505 -5.27 -4.54 -31.45
C ALA A 505 -4.98 -3.05 -31.76
N ALA A 506 -5.81 -2.10 -31.32
CA ALA A 506 -5.45 -0.68 -31.34
C ALA A 506 -4.58 -0.31 -30.11
N ASP A 507 -3.70 0.69 -30.26
CA ASP A 507 -2.70 1.04 -29.23
C ASP A 507 -3.34 1.37 -27.87
N SER A 508 -4.48 2.06 -27.86
CA SER A 508 -5.23 2.38 -26.65
C SER A 508 -6.00 1.20 -26.05
N SER A 509 -6.41 0.21 -26.86
CA SER A 509 -7.20 -0.93 -26.39
C SER A 509 -6.35 -2.06 -25.81
N LEU A 510 -5.07 -2.15 -26.21
CA LEU A 510 -4.12 -3.11 -25.66
C LEU A 510 -3.76 -2.82 -24.20
N SER A 511 -3.44 -1.57 -23.86
CA SER A 511 -3.13 -1.20 -22.46
C SER A 511 -4.33 -1.43 -21.52
N GLU A 512 -5.54 -1.08 -21.98
CA GLU A 512 -6.79 -1.35 -21.24
C GLU A 512 -7.09 -2.85 -21.12
N ALA A 513 -6.73 -3.64 -22.13
CA ALA A 513 -6.86 -5.09 -22.06
C ALA A 513 -5.94 -5.72 -21.01
N PHE A 514 -4.72 -5.23 -20.86
CA PHE A 514 -3.80 -5.77 -19.85
C PHE A 514 -4.24 -5.47 -18.41
N LYS A 515 -4.90 -4.33 -18.18
CA LYS A 515 -5.58 -4.06 -16.90
C LYS A 515 -6.62 -5.14 -16.61
N GLU A 516 -7.46 -5.43 -17.58
CA GLU A 516 -8.51 -6.45 -17.44
C GLU A 516 -7.94 -7.88 -17.30
N ILE A 517 -6.87 -8.21 -18.05
CA ILE A 517 -6.18 -9.51 -17.96
C ILE A 517 -5.66 -9.80 -16.55
N ARG A 518 -5.30 -8.74 -15.81
CA ARG A 518 -4.88 -8.80 -14.40
C ARG A 518 -6.04 -8.86 -13.41
N GLY A 519 -7.29 -8.90 -13.90
CA GLY A 519 -8.50 -8.93 -13.07
C GLY A 519 -8.82 -7.56 -12.46
N CYS A 520 -8.34 -6.48 -13.07
CA CYS A 520 -8.67 -5.12 -12.66
C CYS A 520 -9.84 -4.64 -13.52
N HIS A 521 -10.94 -4.26 -12.88
CA HIS A 521 -12.18 -3.83 -13.52
C HIS A 521 -12.45 -2.35 -13.27
#